data_AF-A0A7L4K8M5-F1
#
_entry.id   AF-A0A7L4K8M5-F1
#
_cell.length_a   1.000
_cell.length_b   1.000
_cell.length_c   1.000
_cell.angle_alpha   90.00
_cell.angle_beta   90.00
_cell.angle_gamma   90.00
#
_symmetry.space_group_name_H-M   'P 1'
#
loop_
_entity.id
_entity.type
_entity.pdbx_description
1 polymer ?
#
loop_
_entity_poly.entity_id
_entity_poly.type
_entity_poly.pdbx_seq_one_letter_code
_entity_poly.pdbx_strand_id
1 'polypeptide(L)'
;MSVAAYCIFCCRQIGTSGPATKKHLPWNDISKYNSICTDLRRFVFITYEVLSLKKLLQIDTQAIQQEKLKSYVYIRTTSLNPSEYQGITYQARKEIHKAVRKILETEAKIFRRPFNGQFSTFDGEDHECALWLLLKRTQSEDKEVRLQAVQDLANNHHWHDYQYGTVAQTCDQRTAIGLARSKDIDLRFFLPPPPLPKIKSDYSMEDELRLLLVSLPQTGLDPCVQYFTSLALHESSQTLAAQRGGLWCFGGNGLPYCETLSKIPSETVELFCLQALVQHSKVSSHCDKIEAKGGLQLLQRIYQLRKDSAKIQRNIIRIIGNMALDERLHSSIVHAGWVSVLAEVMKSPHVIQSSHASRALANLDRDTVQEKYPDGVYVLHPQYRSSQPIRADVLFVHGLLGAAFKTWRQQDIDRCLDKNGSEGEEDYSQCWPKTWLASDCPALRIISVEYDTHLSDWKATCPVEAHR
;
A
#
# COMPACT_ATOMS: atom_id res chain seq x y z
N MET A 1 42.70 9.95 -7.03
CA MET A 1 42.19 9.07 -8.10
C MET A 1 43.18 7.91 -8.23
N SER A 2 43.14 6.87 -7.41
CA SER A 2 42.12 5.81 -7.41
C SER A 2 42.27 5.01 -6.11
N VAL A 3 41.14 4.80 -5.44
CA VAL A 3 40.98 4.05 -4.20
C VAL A 3 40.55 2.63 -4.55
N ALA A 4 41.27 1.62 -4.07
CA ALA A 4 40.76 0.26 -3.96
C ALA A 4 41.54 -0.50 -2.86
N ALA A 5 41.17 -0.25 -1.61
CA ALA A 5 41.60 -1.04 -0.46
C ALA A 5 40.55 -2.13 -0.17
N TYR A 6 40.99 -3.38 -0.29
CA TYR A 6 40.66 -4.58 0.49
C TYR A 6 39.38 -4.60 1.36
N CYS A 7 38.43 -5.46 0.98
CA CYS A 7 37.55 -6.15 1.94
C CYS A 7 38.10 -7.55 2.20
N ILE A 8 38.66 -7.73 3.41
CA ILE A 8 39.04 -9.00 4.01
C ILE A 8 37.80 -9.56 4.72
N PHE A 9 37.34 -10.76 4.36
CA PHE A 9 36.43 -11.54 5.21
C PHE A 9 37.23 -12.63 5.93
N CYS A 10 37.46 -12.43 7.23
CA CYS A 10 37.93 -13.45 8.16
C CYS A 10 36.74 -14.29 8.63
N CYS A 11 36.66 -15.56 8.25
CA CYS A 11 35.76 -16.52 8.90
C CYS A 11 36.51 -17.25 10.01
N ARG A 12 36.16 -16.96 11.27
CA ARG A 12 36.58 -17.74 12.46
C ARG A 12 35.89 -19.11 12.47
N GLN A 13 36.69 -20.14 12.70
CA GLN A 13 36.26 -21.52 12.93
C GLN A 13 35.78 -21.68 14.38
N ILE A 14 34.56 -22.18 14.59
CA ILE A 14 34.14 -22.80 15.86
C ILE A 14 33.62 -24.19 15.50
N GLY A 15 34.21 -25.22 16.10
CA GLY A 15 33.90 -26.62 15.86
C GLY A 15 33.40 -27.34 17.11
N THR A 16 32.94 -28.57 16.85
CA THR A 16 32.57 -29.68 17.77
C THR A 16 31.14 -29.59 18.36
N SER A 17 30.31 -30.64 18.48
CA SER A 17 30.32 -32.06 18.07
C SER A 17 28.98 -32.72 18.52
N GLY A 18 28.35 -33.60 17.71
CA GLY A 18 27.25 -34.49 18.14
C GLY A 18 26.30 -34.95 17.01
N PRO A 19 25.73 -36.18 17.00
CA PRO A 19 25.82 -37.06 15.83
C PRO A 19 24.57 -37.26 14.94
N ALA A 20 24.87 -37.58 13.67
CA ALA A 20 24.13 -38.39 12.67
C ALA A 20 22.65 -38.06 12.42
N THR A 21 22.25 -37.51 11.25
CA THR A 21 22.23 -38.24 9.96
C THR A 21 22.50 -37.36 8.72
N LYS A 22 23.27 -37.94 7.78
CA LYS A 22 23.76 -37.45 6.47
C LYS A 22 22.70 -36.72 5.61
N LYS A 23 23.03 -35.67 4.84
CA LYS A 23 24.01 -35.62 3.73
C LYS A 23 24.87 -34.35 3.72
N HIS A 24 26.18 -34.52 3.85
CA HIS A 24 27.18 -33.48 3.53
C HIS A 24 27.24 -33.27 2.01
N LEU A 25 27.13 -32.02 1.54
CA LEU A 25 27.72 -31.62 0.26
C LEU A 25 29.26 -31.55 0.43
N PRO A 26 30.06 -31.93 -0.58
CA PRO A 26 31.51 -31.86 -0.47
C PRO A 26 31.97 -30.41 -0.53
N TRP A 27 32.66 -29.93 0.50
CA TRP A 27 33.30 -28.61 0.53
C TRP A 27 34.32 -28.38 -0.60
N ASN A 28 34.78 -29.45 -1.25
CA ASN A 28 35.65 -29.39 -2.44
C ASN A 28 34.96 -28.84 -3.69
N ASP A 29 33.62 -28.83 -3.75
CA ASP A 29 32.88 -28.33 -4.91
C ASP A 29 32.72 -26.80 -4.88
N ILE A 30 32.72 -26.19 -3.69
CA ILE A 30 32.57 -24.73 -3.51
C ILE A 30 33.88 -23.99 -3.80
N SER A 31 35.03 -24.56 -3.43
CA SER A 31 36.35 -23.99 -3.76
C SER A 31 36.67 -24.09 -5.26
N LYS A 32 36.26 -25.19 -5.91
CA LYS A 32 36.30 -25.33 -7.37
C LYS A 32 35.40 -24.33 -8.08
N TYR A 33 34.19 -24.08 -7.56
CA TYR A 33 33.24 -23.13 -8.17
C TYR A 33 33.78 -21.69 -8.18
N ASN A 34 34.37 -21.23 -7.08
CA ASN A 34 34.98 -19.89 -7.03
C ASN A 34 36.18 -19.74 -7.97
N SER A 35 37.01 -20.78 -8.11
CA SER A 35 38.13 -20.81 -9.09
C SER A 35 37.61 -20.76 -10.53
N ILE A 36 36.59 -21.55 -10.85
CA ILE A 36 36.01 -21.62 -12.19
C ILE A 36 35.35 -20.29 -12.58
N CYS A 37 34.69 -19.61 -11.64
CA CYS A 37 34.04 -18.32 -11.90
C CYS A 37 35.07 -17.18 -12.13
N THR A 38 36.20 -17.20 -11.43
CA THR A 38 37.30 -16.25 -11.65
C THR A 38 38.06 -16.50 -12.95
N ASP A 39 38.28 -17.77 -13.30
CA ASP A 39 38.96 -18.14 -14.56
C ASP A 39 38.08 -17.81 -15.78
N LEU A 40 36.76 -18.01 -15.69
CA LEU A 40 35.83 -17.62 -16.77
C LEU A 40 35.74 -16.11 -16.97
N ARG A 41 35.75 -15.30 -15.90
CA ARG A 41 35.84 -13.82 -16.02
C ARG A 41 37.12 -13.40 -16.74
N ARG A 42 38.24 -14.10 -16.51
CA ARG A 42 39.53 -13.85 -17.17
C ARG A 42 39.51 -14.26 -18.64
N PHE A 43 38.91 -15.40 -18.97
CA PHE A 43 38.78 -15.89 -20.35
C PHE A 43 37.86 -15.00 -21.21
N VAL A 44 36.79 -14.44 -20.65
CA VAL A 44 35.87 -13.52 -21.36
C VAL A 44 36.55 -12.19 -21.70
N PHE A 45 37.43 -11.69 -20.83
CA PHE A 45 38.18 -10.46 -21.10
C PHE A 45 39.22 -10.67 -22.22
N ILE A 46 39.89 -11.83 -22.23
CA ILE A 46 40.91 -12.18 -23.24
C ILE A 46 40.27 -12.37 -24.62
N THR A 47 39.09 -13.00 -24.72
CA THR A 47 38.44 -13.20 -26.02
C THR A 47 37.93 -11.89 -26.62
N TYR A 48 37.45 -10.96 -25.79
CA TYR A 48 37.06 -9.60 -26.21
C TYR A 48 38.26 -8.79 -26.73
N GLU A 49 39.39 -8.80 -26.02
CA GLU A 49 40.64 -8.14 -26.40
C GLU A 49 41.20 -8.73 -27.72
N VAL A 50 41.25 -10.06 -27.85
CA VAL A 50 41.80 -10.74 -29.03
C VAL A 50 40.94 -10.54 -30.28
N LEU A 51 39.61 -10.54 -30.16
CA LEU A 51 38.69 -10.26 -31.27
C LEU A 51 38.74 -8.79 -31.70
N SER A 52 38.88 -7.87 -30.75
CA SER A 52 39.03 -6.44 -31.02
C SER A 52 40.37 -6.14 -31.69
N LEU A 53 41.47 -6.75 -31.22
CA LEU A 53 42.81 -6.67 -31.82
C LEU A 53 42.84 -7.25 -33.24
N LYS A 54 42.19 -8.40 -33.48
CA LYS A 54 42.16 -9.06 -34.80
C LYS A 54 41.45 -8.23 -35.88
N LYS A 55 40.47 -7.39 -35.50
CA LYS A 55 39.78 -6.48 -36.42
C LYS A 55 40.46 -5.12 -36.58
N LEU A 56 41.10 -4.61 -35.53
CA LEU A 56 41.91 -3.38 -35.60
C LEU A 56 43.18 -3.55 -36.45
N LEU A 57 43.70 -4.79 -36.56
CA LEU A 57 44.88 -5.13 -37.36
C LEU A 57 44.50 -5.95 -38.60
N GLN A 58 43.72 -5.36 -39.53
CA GLN A 58 43.70 -5.86 -40.90
C GLN A 58 44.90 -5.31 -41.66
N ILE A 59 45.99 -6.08 -41.67
CA ILE A 59 47.19 -5.73 -42.43
C ILE A 59 47.01 -6.25 -43.85
N ASP A 60 47.02 -5.35 -44.83
CA ASP A 60 46.99 -5.70 -46.24
C ASP A 60 48.32 -6.36 -46.64
N THR A 61 48.29 -7.67 -46.83
CA THR A 61 49.46 -8.49 -47.19
C THR A 61 50.10 -8.10 -48.52
N GLN A 62 49.41 -7.37 -49.41
CA GLN A 62 49.99 -6.88 -50.67
C GLN A 62 50.86 -5.63 -50.49
N ALA A 63 50.53 -4.77 -49.52
CA ALA A 63 51.32 -3.57 -49.21
C ALA A 63 52.69 -3.89 -48.58
N ILE A 64 52.77 -4.98 -47.81
CA ILE A 64 54.01 -5.45 -47.15
C ILE A 64 55.10 -5.81 -48.17
N GLN A 65 54.73 -6.32 -49.36
CA GLN A 65 55.72 -6.68 -50.38
C GLN A 65 56.31 -5.46 -51.11
N GLN A 66 55.54 -4.37 -51.26
CA GLN A 66 56.01 -3.14 -51.91
C GLN A 66 56.81 -2.22 -50.98
N GLU A 67 56.62 -2.29 -49.66
CA GLU A 67 57.27 -1.38 -48.69
C GLU A 67 58.50 -1.94 -47.96
N LYS A 68 59.07 -3.07 -48.40
CA LYS A 68 60.25 -3.72 -47.78
C LYS A 68 61.53 -2.88 -47.66
N LEU A 69 61.58 -1.66 -48.21
CA LEU A 69 62.78 -0.81 -48.27
C LEU A 69 62.66 0.51 -47.48
N LYS A 70 61.63 0.71 -46.65
CA LYS A 70 61.49 1.93 -45.82
C LYS A 70 61.58 1.60 -44.32
N SER A 71 62.26 2.46 -43.57
CA SER A 71 62.59 2.28 -42.15
C SER A 71 61.40 2.44 -41.19
N TYR A 72 60.21 2.80 -41.67
CA TYR A 72 59.02 3.02 -40.85
C TYR A 72 57.76 2.61 -41.65
N VAL A 73 56.88 1.84 -41.03
CA VAL A 73 55.56 1.45 -41.57
C VAL A 73 54.51 2.33 -40.90
N TYR A 74 53.73 3.08 -41.68
CA TYR A 74 52.59 3.84 -41.15
C TYR A 74 51.37 2.92 -41.09
N ILE A 75 50.92 2.57 -39.87
CA ILE A 75 49.66 1.87 -39.67
C ILE A 75 48.53 2.89 -39.85
N ARG A 76 47.75 2.78 -40.93
CA ARG A 76 46.48 3.50 -41.06
C ARG A 76 45.48 2.89 -40.08
N THR A 77 45.22 3.56 -38.98
CA THR A 77 44.06 3.25 -38.14
C THR A 77 42.81 3.77 -38.84
N THR A 78 42.08 2.91 -39.53
CA THR A 78 40.72 3.22 -39.99
C THR A 78 39.84 3.36 -38.75
N SER A 79 39.31 4.56 -38.47
CA SER A 79 38.33 4.73 -37.41
C SER A 79 37.05 3.98 -37.80
N LEU A 80 36.71 2.93 -37.07
CA LEU A 80 35.48 2.18 -37.27
C LEU A 80 34.27 3.02 -36.82
N ASN A 81 33.17 2.92 -37.57
CA ASN A 81 31.93 3.65 -37.29
C ASN A 81 31.30 3.19 -35.95
N PRO A 82 30.72 4.11 -35.15
CA PRO A 82 30.12 3.78 -33.84
C PRO A 82 29.04 2.69 -33.86
N SER A 83 28.37 2.49 -35.00
CA SER A 83 27.34 1.46 -35.19
C SER A 83 27.88 0.03 -35.16
N GLU A 84 29.13 -0.19 -35.54
CA GLU A 84 29.74 -1.53 -35.51
C GLU A 84 30.16 -1.93 -34.08
N TYR A 85 30.43 -0.94 -33.21
CA TYR A 85 30.75 -1.15 -31.80
C TYR A 85 29.56 -1.78 -31.05
N GLN A 86 28.33 -1.30 -31.33
CA GLN A 86 27.09 -1.81 -30.74
C GLN A 86 26.81 -3.27 -31.15
N GLY A 87 27.08 -3.63 -32.40
CA GLY A 87 26.89 -5.00 -32.90
C GLY A 87 27.80 -6.02 -32.21
N ILE A 88 29.05 -5.66 -31.92
CA ILE A 88 30.02 -6.55 -31.27
C ILE A 88 29.68 -6.72 -29.78
N THR A 89 29.29 -5.65 -29.09
CA THR A 89 28.80 -5.74 -27.71
C THR A 89 27.53 -6.59 -27.61
N TYR A 90 26.64 -6.51 -28.59
CA TYR A 90 25.42 -7.31 -28.63
C TYR A 90 25.72 -8.81 -28.83
N GLN A 91 26.61 -9.14 -29.76
CA GLN A 91 27.01 -10.53 -30.03
C GLN A 91 27.72 -11.17 -28.84
N ALA A 92 28.63 -10.43 -28.19
CA ALA A 92 29.34 -10.90 -26.99
C ALA A 92 28.38 -11.08 -25.81
N ARG A 93 27.45 -10.14 -25.59
CA ARG A 93 26.43 -10.21 -24.54
C ARG A 93 25.47 -11.39 -24.77
N LYS A 94 25.10 -11.67 -26.01
CA LYS A 94 24.27 -12.83 -26.39
C LYS A 94 24.92 -14.17 -26.03
N GLU A 95 26.21 -14.34 -26.30
CA GLU A 95 26.92 -15.58 -25.94
C GLU A 95 27.13 -15.71 -24.43
N ILE A 96 27.32 -14.60 -23.71
CA ILE A 96 27.34 -14.58 -22.24
C ILE A 96 25.98 -14.99 -21.67
N HIS A 97 24.87 -14.46 -22.20
CA HIS A 97 23.52 -14.86 -21.78
C HIS A 97 23.25 -16.35 -22.02
N LYS A 98 23.75 -16.90 -23.12
CA LYS A 98 23.65 -18.33 -23.43
C LYS A 98 24.44 -19.20 -22.45
N ALA A 99 25.62 -18.73 -22.01
CA ALA A 99 26.43 -19.41 -21.02
C ALA A 99 25.80 -19.37 -19.62
N VAL A 100 25.34 -18.21 -19.17
CA VAL A 100 24.67 -18.04 -17.86
C VAL A 100 23.37 -18.84 -17.79
N ARG A 101 22.57 -18.86 -18.87
CA ARG A 101 21.36 -19.68 -18.98
C ARG A 101 21.65 -21.16 -18.79
N LYS A 102 22.70 -21.69 -19.46
CA LYS A 102 23.14 -23.08 -19.27
C LYS A 102 23.53 -23.36 -17.83
N ILE A 103 24.23 -22.44 -17.16
CA ILE A 103 24.64 -22.63 -15.76
C ILE A 103 23.42 -22.70 -14.84
N LEU A 104 22.46 -21.78 -14.99
CA LEU A 104 21.21 -21.76 -14.20
C LEU A 104 20.34 -23.01 -14.46
N GLU A 105 20.24 -23.47 -15.70
CA GLU A 105 19.56 -24.73 -16.05
C GLU A 105 20.24 -25.95 -15.42
N THR A 106 21.58 -25.93 -15.33
CA THR A 106 22.36 -27.02 -14.74
C THR A 106 22.24 -27.01 -13.22
N GLU A 107 22.25 -25.85 -12.58
CA GLU A 107 21.98 -25.70 -11.14
C GLU A 107 20.55 -26.13 -10.78
N ALA A 108 19.54 -25.76 -11.59
CA ALA A 108 18.16 -26.20 -11.39
C ALA A 108 18.01 -27.73 -11.48
N LYS A 109 18.74 -28.39 -12.40
CA LYS A 109 18.80 -29.85 -12.51
C LYS A 109 19.50 -30.52 -11.32
N ILE A 110 20.54 -29.89 -10.78
CA ILE A 110 21.33 -30.41 -9.65
C ILE A 110 20.59 -30.27 -8.32
N PHE A 111 19.88 -29.15 -8.10
CA PHE A 111 19.24 -28.84 -6.80
C PHE A 111 17.76 -29.26 -6.68
N ARG A 112 17.16 -29.91 -7.69
CA ARG A 112 15.75 -30.37 -7.70
C ARG A 112 14.76 -29.36 -7.09
N ARG A 113 14.84 -28.09 -7.50
CA ARG A 113 13.78 -27.10 -7.27
C ARG A 113 12.94 -27.00 -8.55
N PRO A 114 11.60 -26.96 -8.49
CA PRO A 114 10.77 -26.91 -9.69
C PRO A 114 10.94 -25.53 -10.33
N PHE A 115 11.79 -25.47 -11.35
CA PHE A 115 11.87 -24.32 -12.24
C PHE A 115 10.67 -24.42 -13.19
N ASN A 116 9.61 -23.65 -12.94
CA ASN A 116 8.50 -23.54 -13.88
C ASN A 116 9.04 -23.05 -15.22
N GLY A 117 8.91 -23.87 -16.26
CA GLY A 117 9.44 -23.68 -17.61
C GLY A 117 8.82 -22.53 -18.42
N GLN A 118 8.13 -21.59 -17.77
CA GLN A 118 7.56 -20.41 -18.44
C GLN A 118 8.56 -19.26 -18.62
N PHE A 119 9.75 -19.33 -18.02
CA PHE A 119 10.80 -18.32 -18.20
C PHE A 119 11.77 -18.62 -19.37
N SER A 120 11.50 -19.66 -20.16
CA SER A 120 12.35 -20.06 -21.30
C SER A 120 12.33 -19.06 -22.47
N THR A 121 11.39 -18.11 -22.51
CA THR A 121 11.08 -17.30 -23.70
C THR A 121 10.93 -15.80 -23.41
N PHE A 122 11.53 -15.28 -22.32
CA PHE A 122 11.48 -13.85 -22.03
C PHE A 122 12.80 -13.18 -22.43
N ASP A 123 12.83 -12.58 -23.63
CA ASP A 123 13.87 -11.65 -24.10
C ASP A 123 13.64 -10.26 -23.47
N GLY A 124 13.60 -10.18 -22.13
CA GLY A 124 13.46 -8.93 -21.39
C GLY A 124 14.82 -8.31 -21.03
N GLU A 125 14.88 -6.98 -20.98
CA GLU A 125 16.07 -6.26 -20.48
C GLU A 125 16.37 -6.62 -19.01
N ASP A 126 17.64 -6.53 -18.57
CA ASP A 126 18.08 -6.99 -17.23
C ASP A 126 17.22 -6.48 -16.05
N HIS A 127 16.61 -5.30 -16.20
CA HIS A 127 15.72 -4.66 -15.22
C HIS A 127 14.34 -5.34 -15.11
N GLU A 128 13.85 -5.96 -16.18
CA GLU A 128 12.58 -6.70 -16.19
C GLU A 128 12.71 -8.01 -15.41
N CYS A 129 13.84 -8.70 -15.55
CA CYS A 129 14.12 -9.92 -14.81
C CYS A 129 14.15 -9.64 -13.29
N ALA A 130 14.77 -8.53 -12.88
CA ALA A 130 14.82 -8.12 -11.48
C ALA A 130 13.42 -7.87 -10.89
N LEU A 131 12.53 -7.20 -11.63
CA LEU A 131 11.15 -6.94 -11.21
C LEU A 131 10.37 -8.25 -11.00
N TRP A 132 10.39 -9.14 -12.00
CA TRP A 132 9.69 -10.42 -11.93
C TRP A 132 10.22 -11.34 -10.82
N LEU A 133 11.54 -11.31 -10.57
CA LEU A 133 12.13 -12.02 -9.45
C LEU A 133 11.65 -11.47 -8.11
N LEU A 134 11.57 -10.14 -7.95
CA LEU A 134 11.03 -9.51 -6.74
C LEU A 134 9.56 -9.85 -6.54
N LEU A 135 8.72 -9.72 -7.57
CA LEU A 135 7.30 -10.10 -7.52
C LEU A 135 7.10 -11.56 -7.12
N LYS A 136 7.93 -12.47 -7.68
CA LYS A 136 7.88 -13.88 -7.27
C LYS A 136 8.28 -14.07 -5.81
N ARG A 137 9.21 -13.27 -5.29
CA ARG A 137 9.61 -13.32 -3.88
C ARG A 137 8.55 -12.74 -2.95
N THR A 138 7.77 -11.72 -3.36
CA THR A 138 6.63 -11.23 -2.56
C THR A 138 5.55 -12.29 -2.36
N GLN A 139 5.52 -13.31 -3.23
CA GLN A 139 4.61 -14.45 -3.19
C GLN A 139 5.25 -15.73 -2.60
N SER A 140 6.44 -15.65 -2.01
CA SER A 140 7.12 -16.81 -1.40
C SER A 140 6.31 -17.39 -0.24
N GLU A 141 6.48 -18.67 0.10
CA GLU A 141 5.91 -19.26 1.32
C GLU A 141 6.62 -18.77 2.59
N ASP A 142 7.88 -18.36 2.47
CA ASP A 142 8.67 -17.80 3.58
C ASP A 142 8.27 -16.34 3.86
N LYS A 143 7.78 -16.10 5.07
CA LYS A 143 7.31 -14.78 5.53
C LYS A 143 8.40 -13.72 5.45
N GLU A 144 9.61 -14.01 5.91
CA GLU A 144 10.69 -13.00 5.93
C GLU A 144 11.10 -12.62 4.50
N VAL A 145 11.16 -13.60 3.60
CA VAL A 145 11.45 -13.36 2.18
C VAL A 145 10.37 -12.50 1.53
N ARG A 146 9.10 -12.75 1.82
CA ARG A 146 7.98 -11.93 1.32
C ARG A 146 8.08 -10.49 1.81
N LEU A 147 8.25 -10.29 3.11
CA LEU A 147 8.27 -8.96 3.73
C LEU A 147 9.44 -8.13 3.20
N GLN A 148 10.63 -8.74 3.12
CA GLN A 148 11.79 -8.08 2.54
C GLN A 148 11.56 -7.71 1.06
N ALA A 149 10.97 -8.61 0.27
CA ALA A 149 10.71 -8.33 -1.14
C ALA A 149 9.69 -7.20 -1.36
N VAL A 150 8.65 -7.12 -0.52
CA VAL A 150 7.67 -6.00 -0.56
C VAL A 150 8.35 -4.69 -0.17
N GLN A 151 9.23 -4.71 0.83
CA GLN A 151 10.00 -3.54 1.24
C GLN A 151 10.98 -3.09 0.14
N ASP A 152 11.70 -4.02 -0.48
CA ASP A 152 12.60 -3.74 -1.60
C ASP A 152 11.84 -3.14 -2.80
N LEU A 153 10.63 -3.65 -3.08
CA LEU A 153 9.77 -3.13 -4.15
C LEU A 153 9.32 -1.70 -3.86
N ALA A 154 8.91 -1.41 -2.62
CA ALA A 154 8.41 -0.10 -2.19
C ALA A 154 9.51 0.97 -2.10
N ASN A 155 10.71 0.59 -1.62
CA ASN A 155 11.83 1.52 -1.44
C ASN A 155 12.54 1.88 -2.74
N ASN A 156 12.37 1.08 -3.79
CA ASN A 156 12.96 1.39 -5.09
C ASN A 156 12.10 2.43 -5.81
N HIS A 157 12.63 3.64 -5.99
CA HIS A 157 11.95 4.75 -6.65
C HIS A 157 12.30 4.87 -8.15
N HIS A 158 13.17 4.00 -8.67
CA HIS A 158 13.68 4.06 -10.04
C HIS A 158 12.92 3.14 -11.00
N TRP A 159 11.70 2.73 -10.66
CA TRP A 159 10.83 2.00 -11.58
C TRP A 159 10.34 2.91 -12.71
N HIS A 160 10.29 2.35 -13.91
CA HIS A 160 9.64 2.98 -15.05
C HIS A 160 8.12 2.92 -14.91
N ASP A 161 7.40 3.85 -15.52
CA ASP A 161 5.94 3.96 -15.42
C ASP A 161 5.20 2.65 -15.74
N TYR A 162 5.63 1.91 -16.77
CA TYR A 162 5.03 0.64 -17.15
C TYR A 162 5.27 -0.48 -16.13
N GLN A 163 6.38 -0.41 -15.37
CA GLN A 163 6.73 -1.40 -14.35
C GLN A 163 5.78 -1.29 -13.16
N TYR A 164 5.41 -0.07 -12.74
CA TYR A 164 4.36 0.13 -11.73
C TYR A 164 3.05 -0.52 -12.16
N GLY A 165 2.64 -0.32 -13.41
CA GLY A 165 1.44 -0.95 -13.98
C GLY A 165 1.53 -2.48 -13.99
N THR A 166 2.71 -3.04 -14.30
CA THR A 166 2.94 -4.48 -14.30
C THR A 166 2.80 -5.06 -12.89
N VAL A 167 3.39 -4.40 -11.88
CA VAL A 167 3.19 -4.79 -10.48
C VAL A 167 1.72 -4.72 -10.09
N ALA A 168 1.04 -3.60 -10.39
CA ALA A 168 -0.34 -3.37 -10.02
C ALA A 168 -1.30 -4.44 -10.58
N GLN A 169 -1.00 -4.99 -11.76
CA GLN A 169 -1.79 -6.03 -12.41
C GLN A 169 -1.47 -7.45 -11.91
N THR A 170 -0.27 -7.68 -11.38
CA THR A 170 0.24 -9.02 -11.07
C THR A 170 0.33 -9.30 -9.57
N CYS A 171 0.30 -8.26 -8.73
CA CYS A 171 0.38 -8.41 -7.29
C CYS A 171 -0.83 -9.19 -6.75
N ASP A 172 -0.57 -10.12 -5.83
CA ASP A 172 -1.61 -10.78 -5.07
C ASP A 172 -2.13 -9.85 -3.95
N GLN A 173 -3.26 -10.24 -3.35
CA GLN A 173 -3.92 -9.42 -2.32
C GLN A 173 -2.97 -9.09 -1.15
N ARG A 174 -2.12 -10.04 -0.73
CA ARG A 174 -1.19 -9.84 0.40
C ARG A 174 -0.08 -8.86 0.05
N THR A 175 0.46 -8.95 -1.17
CA THR A 175 1.45 -7.99 -1.68
C THR A 175 0.83 -6.60 -1.80
N ALA A 176 -0.37 -6.47 -2.35
CA ALA A 176 -1.05 -5.17 -2.49
C ALA A 176 -1.28 -4.51 -1.12
N ILE A 177 -1.79 -5.25 -0.14
CA ILE A 177 -1.96 -4.74 1.24
C ILE A 177 -0.61 -4.37 1.85
N GLY A 178 0.43 -5.18 1.59
CA GLY A 178 1.79 -4.89 2.05
C GLY A 178 2.37 -3.61 1.51
N LEU A 179 2.23 -3.36 0.21
CA LEU A 179 2.62 -2.11 -0.43
C LEU A 179 1.82 -0.93 0.12
N ALA A 180 0.51 -1.09 0.33
CA ALA A 180 -0.34 -0.03 0.91
C ALA A 180 0.08 0.32 2.35
N ARG A 181 0.74 -0.61 3.05
CA ARG A 181 1.34 -0.41 4.37
C ARG A 181 2.85 -0.15 4.34
N SER A 182 3.42 0.15 3.18
CA SER A 182 4.79 0.66 3.08
C SER A 182 4.81 2.18 3.18
N LYS A 183 5.79 2.72 3.89
CA LYS A 183 5.97 4.17 4.02
C LYS A 183 6.30 4.78 2.66
N ASP A 184 5.71 5.92 2.36
CA ASP A 184 5.97 6.72 1.14
C ASP A 184 5.79 5.97 -0.19
N ILE A 185 4.92 4.95 -0.22
CA ILE A 185 4.65 4.14 -1.42
C ILE A 185 4.11 4.96 -2.59
N ASP A 186 4.58 4.70 -3.81
CA ASP A 186 4.01 5.31 -5.02
C ASP A 186 2.61 4.75 -5.32
N LEU A 187 1.62 5.63 -5.54
CA LEU A 187 0.23 5.20 -5.78
C LEU A 187 0.04 4.47 -7.12
N ARG A 188 1.00 4.59 -8.06
CA ARG A 188 0.99 3.88 -9.35
C ARG A 188 1.12 2.36 -9.20
N PHE A 189 1.53 1.87 -8.03
CA PHE A 189 1.49 0.44 -7.70
C PHE A 189 0.07 -0.11 -7.52
N PHE A 190 -0.95 0.75 -7.51
CA PHE A 190 -2.33 0.33 -7.34
C PHE A 190 -3.15 0.64 -8.58
N LEU A 191 -3.95 -0.33 -9.01
CA LEU A 191 -4.96 -0.09 -10.03
C LEU A 191 -6.04 0.85 -9.49
N PRO A 192 -6.60 1.73 -10.33
CA PRO A 192 -7.75 2.50 -9.94
C PRO A 192 -8.92 1.57 -9.59
N PRO A 193 -9.84 2.01 -8.71
CA PRO A 193 -11.14 1.38 -8.50
C PRO A 193 -11.78 0.83 -9.79
N PRO A 194 -12.36 -0.39 -9.76
CA PRO A 194 -13.03 -0.95 -10.93
C PRO A 194 -14.17 -0.02 -11.40
N PRO A 195 -14.36 0.15 -12.72
CA PRO A 195 -15.43 1.01 -13.22
C PRO A 195 -16.78 0.44 -12.84
N LEU A 196 -17.60 1.27 -12.18
CA LEU A 196 -18.92 0.87 -11.74
C LEU A 196 -19.94 1.01 -12.89
N PRO A 197 -20.95 0.11 -13.00
CA PRO A 197 -22.02 0.25 -13.97
C PRO A 197 -22.71 1.62 -13.85
N LYS A 198 -23.16 2.19 -14.97
CA LYS A 198 -23.96 3.42 -14.94
C LYS A 198 -25.30 3.14 -14.27
N ILE A 199 -25.70 4.02 -13.35
CA ILE A 199 -27.03 3.96 -12.72
C ILE A 199 -28.09 4.21 -13.80
N LYS A 200 -29.12 3.37 -13.85
CA LYS A 200 -30.35 3.68 -14.61
C LYS A 200 -31.02 4.87 -13.91
N SER A 201 -31.43 5.88 -14.66
CA SER A 201 -31.86 7.23 -14.23
C SER A 201 -32.90 7.35 -13.11
N ASP A 202 -33.39 6.25 -12.56
CA ASP A 202 -34.63 6.21 -11.79
C ASP A 202 -34.38 6.28 -10.28
N TYR A 203 -33.15 6.10 -9.79
CA TYR A 203 -32.81 6.11 -8.35
C TYR A 203 -31.68 7.07 -8.02
N SER A 204 -31.86 7.84 -6.93
CA SER A 204 -30.80 8.68 -6.37
C SER A 204 -29.87 7.87 -5.46
N MET A 205 -28.67 8.40 -5.14
CA MET A 205 -27.74 7.75 -4.20
C MET A 205 -28.34 7.55 -2.82
N GLU A 206 -29.21 8.48 -2.40
CA GLU A 206 -29.95 8.38 -1.14
C GLU A 206 -30.90 7.18 -1.15
N ASP A 207 -31.59 6.94 -2.27
CA ASP A 207 -32.52 5.83 -2.40
C ASP A 207 -31.78 4.49 -2.38
N GLU A 208 -30.63 4.39 -3.06
CA GLU A 208 -29.78 3.20 -3.00
C GLU A 208 -29.30 2.92 -1.57
N LEU A 209 -28.92 3.96 -0.80
CA LEU A 209 -28.54 3.83 0.61
C LEU A 209 -29.70 3.39 1.50
N ARG A 210 -30.88 3.98 1.32
CA ARG A 210 -32.09 3.62 2.08
C ARG A 210 -32.52 2.19 1.77
N LEU A 211 -32.51 1.79 0.50
CA LEU A 211 -32.81 0.42 0.09
C LEU A 211 -31.83 -0.58 0.72
N LEU A 212 -30.54 -0.24 0.78
CA LEU A 212 -29.56 -1.05 1.49
C LEU A 212 -29.91 -1.17 2.98
N LEU A 213 -30.20 -0.05 3.66
CA LEU A 213 -30.56 -0.03 5.08
C LEU A 213 -31.80 -0.86 5.38
N VAL A 214 -32.87 -0.73 4.59
CA VAL A 214 -34.11 -1.51 4.75
C VAL A 214 -33.85 -3.01 4.63
N SER A 215 -32.86 -3.42 3.83
CA SER A 215 -32.50 -4.84 3.66
C SER A 215 -31.72 -5.44 4.84
N LEU A 216 -31.20 -4.61 5.74
CA LEU A 216 -30.49 -5.06 6.94
C LEU A 216 -31.47 -5.45 8.06
N PRO A 217 -31.04 -6.27 9.04
CA PRO A 217 -31.90 -6.64 10.17
C PRO A 217 -32.44 -5.41 10.89
N GLN A 218 -33.75 -5.40 11.17
CA GLN A 218 -34.43 -4.28 11.85
C GLN A 218 -34.85 -4.63 13.29
N THR A 219 -34.86 -5.92 13.64
CA THR A 219 -35.30 -6.43 14.95
C THR A 219 -34.12 -7.00 15.73
N GLY A 220 -34.22 -7.00 17.07
CA GLY A 220 -33.15 -7.50 17.94
C GLY A 220 -31.87 -6.67 17.91
N LEU A 221 -31.96 -5.43 17.44
CA LEU A 221 -30.84 -4.50 17.34
C LEU A 221 -30.59 -3.79 18.68
N ASP A 222 -29.34 -3.38 18.90
CA ASP A 222 -29.00 -2.41 19.93
C ASP A 222 -29.81 -1.11 19.76
N PRO A 223 -30.28 -0.45 20.84
CA PRO A 223 -31.11 0.76 20.76
C PRO A 223 -30.52 1.87 19.89
N CYS A 224 -29.19 1.97 19.82
CA CYS A 224 -28.50 3.00 19.07
C CYS A 224 -28.52 2.71 17.58
N VAL A 225 -28.34 1.44 17.20
CA VAL A 225 -28.52 1.00 15.81
C VAL A 225 -29.95 1.28 15.37
N GLN A 226 -30.95 0.94 16.21
CA GLN A 226 -32.36 1.24 15.92
C GLN A 226 -32.59 2.73 15.71
N TYR A 227 -32.08 3.58 16.61
CA TYR A 227 -32.23 5.03 16.50
C TYR A 227 -31.67 5.58 15.19
N PHE A 228 -30.41 5.28 14.86
CA PHE A 228 -29.79 5.80 13.64
C PHE A 228 -30.49 5.27 12.38
N THR A 229 -30.94 4.02 12.40
CA THR A 229 -31.68 3.43 11.28
C THR A 229 -33.06 4.07 11.13
N SER A 230 -33.80 4.26 12.23
CA SER A 230 -35.06 5.00 12.22
C SER A 230 -34.86 6.44 11.75
N LEU A 231 -33.81 7.13 12.19
CA LEU A 231 -33.47 8.48 11.75
C LEU A 231 -33.25 8.53 10.22
N ALA A 232 -32.42 7.62 9.70
CA ALA A 232 -32.13 7.54 8.27
C ALA A 232 -33.36 7.19 7.40
N LEU A 233 -34.30 6.40 7.92
CA LEU A 233 -35.50 5.95 7.20
C LEU A 233 -36.70 6.91 7.35
N HIS A 234 -36.88 7.56 8.51
CA HIS A 234 -38.01 8.44 8.80
C HIS A 234 -37.76 9.92 8.47
N GLU A 235 -36.50 10.37 8.39
CA GLU A 235 -36.20 11.73 7.95
C GLU A 235 -36.35 11.86 6.42
N SER A 236 -37.60 11.87 5.98
CA SER A 236 -37.99 12.54 4.75
C SER A 236 -37.90 14.06 4.97
N SER A 237 -37.78 14.83 3.89
CA SER A 237 -37.64 16.30 3.87
C SER A 237 -38.63 17.08 4.74
N GLN A 238 -39.75 16.49 5.14
CA GLN A 238 -40.81 17.14 5.90
C GLN A 238 -40.53 17.23 7.42
N THR A 239 -39.80 16.30 8.01
CA THR A 239 -39.66 16.19 9.48
C THR A 239 -38.63 17.15 10.08
N LEU A 240 -37.58 17.50 9.33
CA LEU A 240 -36.48 18.38 9.78
C LEU A 240 -36.79 19.88 9.70
N ALA A 241 -37.75 20.30 8.85
CA ALA A 241 -38.26 21.67 8.86
C ALA A 241 -38.87 22.04 10.21
N ALA A 242 -39.47 21.07 10.91
CA ALA A 242 -40.01 21.25 12.24
C ALA A 242 -38.92 21.37 13.34
N GLN A 243 -37.74 20.76 13.15
CA GLN A 243 -36.69 20.73 14.18
C GLN A 243 -35.62 21.84 14.04
N ARG A 244 -35.33 22.35 12.84
CA ARG A 244 -34.27 23.35 12.64
C ARG A 244 -34.67 24.82 12.81
N GLY A 245 -35.94 25.11 13.08
CA GLY A 245 -36.34 26.49 13.34
C GLY A 245 -37.84 26.69 13.34
N GLY A 246 -38.42 26.65 14.53
CA GLY A 246 -39.60 27.41 14.92
C GLY A 246 -40.74 27.46 13.92
N LEU A 247 -41.75 26.62 14.16
CA LEU A 247 -43.12 27.04 13.95
C LEU A 247 -43.39 28.21 14.93
N TRP A 248 -42.95 29.43 14.57
CA TRP A 248 -43.37 30.65 15.25
C TRP A 248 -44.83 30.89 14.88
N CYS A 249 -45.74 30.23 15.59
CA CYS A 249 -47.16 30.53 15.54
C CYS A 249 -47.44 31.81 16.36
N PHE A 250 -47.20 32.99 15.77
CA PHE A 250 -48.03 34.14 16.11
C PHE A 250 -49.34 34.00 15.32
N GLY A 251 -50.47 34.08 16.02
CA GLY A 251 -51.78 33.60 15.57
C GLY A 251 -52.14 33.93 14.11
N GLY A 252 -52.42 32.87 13.34
CA GLY A 252 -52.91 32.96 11.97
C GLY A 252 -52.55 31.71 11.17
N ASN A 253 -53.46 31.28 10.28
CA ASN A 253 -53.33 30.06 9.46
C ASN A 253 -51.94 29.95 8.82
N GLY A 254 -51.25 28.83 9.11
CA GLY A 254 -49.91 28.55 8.61
C GLY A 254 -49.84 28.63 7.08
N LEU A 255 -48.90 29.45 6.59
CA LEU A 255 -48.67 29.58 5.16
C LEU A 255 -48.00 28.31 4.61
N PRO A 256 -48.41 27.80 3.43
CA PRO A 256 -47.79 26.66 2.74
C PRO A 256 -46.43 27.03 2.11
N TYR A 257 -45.72 28.02 2.67
CA TYR A 257 -44.46 28.55 2.14
C TYR A 257 -43.23 27.76 2.62
N CYS A 258 -43.37 26.86 3.61
CA CYS A 258 -42.25 26.07 4.12
C CYS A 258 -41.91 24.84 3.26
N GLU A 259 -42.83 24.33 2.44
CA GLU A 259 -42.57 23.14 1.59
C GLU A 259 -41.50 23.38 0.52
N THR A 260 -41.30 24.64 0.11
CA THR A 260 -40.33 25.01 -0.92
C THR A 260 -38.93 25.30 -0.36
N LEU A 261 -38.81 25.55 0.94
CA LEU A 261 -37.55 25.79 1.66
C LEU A 261 -37.02 24.54 2.40
N SER A 262 -37.79 23.45 2.42
CA SER A 262 -37.56 22.25 3.24
C SER A 262 -36.89 21.07 2.52
N LYS A 263 -36.34 21.25 1.31
CA LYS A 263 -35.59 20.15 0.69
C LYS A 263 -34.24 20.01 1.40
N ILE A 264 -34.16 19.06 2.33
CA ILE A 264 -32.91 18.68 2.99
C ILE A 264 -31.86 18.45 1.90
N PRO A 265 -30.64 19.02 2.03
CA PRO A 265 -29.58 18.75 1.07
C PRO A 265 -29.32 17.25 0.99
N SER A 266 -29.19 16.74 -0.23
CA SER A 266 -28.95 15.32 -0.51
C SER A 266 -27.80 14.73 0.31
N GLU A 267 -26.73 15.51 0.48
CA GLU A 267 -25.57 15.18 1.31
C GLU A 267 -25.92 14.88 2.78
N THR A 268 -26.89 15.61 3.35
CA THR A 268 -27.30 15.43 4.75
C THR A 268 -28.02 14.09 4.94
N VAL A 269 -28.87 13.71 4.00
CA VAL A 269 -29.53 12.40 4.00
C VAL A 269 -28.50 11.28 3.85
N GLU A 270 -27.60 11.40 2.88
CA GLU A 270 -26.50 10.43 2.68
C GLU A 270 -25.69 10.26 3.98
N LEU A 271 -25.42 11.36 4.68
CA LEU A 271 -24.68 11.35 5.94
C LEU A 271 -25.42 10.56 7.03
N PHE A 272 -26.72 10.76 7.21
CA PHE A 272 -27.52 9.99 8.19
C PHE A 272 -27.55 8.51 7.85
N CYS A 273 -27.76 8.18 6.56
CA CYS A 273 -27.71 6.79 6.11
C CYS A 273 -26.34 6.15 6.37
N LEU A 274 -25.25 6.87 6.11
CA LEU A 274 -23.89 6.39 6.38
C LEU A 274 -23.62 6.24 7.88
N GLN A 275 -24.17 7.10 8.74
CA GLN A 275 -24.07 6.95 10.18
C GLN A 275 -24.78 5.68 10.68
N ALA A 276 -25.98 5.39 10.15
CA ALA A 276 -26.66 4.12 10.42
C ALA A 276 -25.83 2.92 9.92
N LEU A 277 -25.29 2.99 8.70
CA LEU A 277 -24.42 1.94 8.16
C LEU A 277 -23.14 1.74 8.97
N VAL A 278 -22.54 2.80 9.54
CA VAL A 278 -21.41 2.66 10.46
C VAL A 278 -21.81 1.78 11.65
N GLN A 279 -22.98 1.98 12.25
CA GLN A 279 -23.43 1.15 13.36
C GLN A 279 -23.73 -0.29 12.93
N HIS A 280 -24.41 -0.48 11.81
CA HIS A 280 -24.64 -1.83 11.27
C HIS A 280 -23.35 -2.57 10.95
N SER A 281 -22.34 -1.87 10.40
CA SER A 281 -21.04 -2.46 10.04
C SER A 281 -20.20 -2.92 11.24
N LYS A 282 -20.55 -2.55 12.46
CA LYS A 282 -19.90 -3.10 13.67
C LYS A 282 -20.28 -4.56 13.93
N VAL A 283 -21.37 -5.04 13.33
CA VAL A 283 -21.89 -6.39 13.50
C VAL A 283 -21.52 -7.25 12.28
N SER A 284 -20.72 -8.29 12.48
CA SER A 284 -20.20 -9.16 11.40
C SER A 284 -21.32 -9.76 10.51
N SER A 285 -22.43 -10.22 11.09
CA SER A 285 -23.55 -10.78 10.31
C SER A 285 -24.27 -9.74 9.43
N HIS A 286 -24.19 -8.45 9.77
CA HIS A 286 -24.71 -7.37 8.94
C HIS A 286 -23.71 -7.04 7.82
N CYS A 287 -22.40 -7.11 8.07
CA CYS A 287 -21.38 -6.93 7.04
C CYS A 287 -21.55 -7.92 5.88
N ASP A 288 -21.86 -9.18 6.18
CA ASP A 288 -22.18 -10.20 5.17
C ASP A 288 -23.36 -9.77 4.28
N LYS A 289 -24.41 -9.18 4.88
CA LYS A 289 -25.57 -8.66 4.13
C LYS A 289 -25.26 -7.40 3.34
N ILE A 290 -24.43 -6.50 3.89
CA ILE A 290 -23.98 -5.29 3.21
C ILE A 290 -23.19 -5.67 1.94
N GLU A 291 -22.28 -6.64 2.06
CA GLU A 291 -21.50 -7.13 0.91
C GLU A 291 -22.40 -7.81 -0.13
N ALA A 292 -23.28 -8.72 0.29
CA ALA A 292 -24.19 -9.45 -0.61
C ALA A 292 -25.17 -8.54 -1.38
N LYS A 293 -25.43 -7.33 -0.88
CA LYS A 293 -26.28 -6.32 -1.52
C LYS A 293 -25.50 -5.30 -2.34
N GLY A 294 -24.21 -5.50 -2.57
CA GLY A 294 -23.36 -4.61 -3.36
C GLY A 294 -22.97 -3.33 -2.63
N GLY A 295 -22.98 -3.35 -1.29
CA GLY A 295 -22.67 -2.18 -0.46
C GLY A 295 -21.26 -1.63 -0.69
N LEU A 296 -20.28 -2.49 -0.99
CA LEU A 296 -18.90 -2.05 -1.29
C LEU A 296 -18.84 -1.16 -2.54
N GLN A 297 -19.58 -1.51 -3.59
CA GLN A 297 -19.66 -0.76 -4.84
C GLN A 297 -20.45 0.53 -4.66
N LEU A 298 -21.56 0.48 -3.90
CA LEU A 298 -22.34 1.67 -3.55
C LEU A 298 -21.49 2.69 -2.79
N LEU A 299 -20.77 2.25 -1.75
CA LEU A 299 -19.87 3.10 -0.97
C LEU A 299 -18.77 3.71 -1.83
N GLN A 300 -18.22 2.95 -2.78
CA GLN A 300 -17.20 3.45 -3.70
C GLN A 300 -17.74 4.52 -4.63
N ARG A 301 -18.98 4.36 -5.13
CA ARG A 301 -19.65 5.38 -5.95
C ARG A 301 -19.83 6.68 -5.15
N ILE A 302 -20.34 6.59 -3.93
CA ILE A 302 -20.54 7.76 -3.06
C ILE A 302 -19.19 8.42 -2.76
N TYR A 303 -18.15 7.62 -2.48
CA TYR A 303 -16.81 8.10 -2.22
C TYR A 303 -16.26 8.91 -3.41
N GLN A 304 -16.48 8.45 -4.64
CA GLN A 304 -16.06 9.18 -5.85
C GLN A 304 -16.87 10.45 -6.10
N LEU A 305 -18.16 10.46 -5.77
CA LEU A 305 -19.05 11.61 -5.96
C LEU A 305 -18.83 12.71 -4.91
N ARG A 306 -18.55 12.35 -3.66
CA ARG A 306 -18.47 13.25 -2.50
C ARG A 306 -17.04 13.54 -2.04
N LYS A 307 -16.13 13.82 -2.97
CA LYS A 307 -14.71 14.10 -2.65
C LYS A 307 -14.52 15.36 -1.81
N ASP A 308 -15.46 16.28 -1.88
CA ASP A 308 -15.52 17.54 -1.14
C ASP A 308 -15.97 17.37 0.32
N SER A 309 -16.73 16.32 0.63
CA SER A 309 -17.28 16.11 1.97
C SER A 309 -16.42 15.19 2.83
N ALA A 310 -15.48 15.77 3.59
CA ALA A 310 -14.61 15.01 4.51
C ALA A 310 -15.39 14.17 5.54
N LYS A 311 -16.62 14.58 5.90
CA LYS A 311 -17.51 13.84 6.83
C LYS A 311 -18.02 12.54 6.21
N ILE A 312 -18.49 12.59 4.97
CA ILE A 312 -18.95 11.42 4.21
C ILE A 312 -17.79 10.47 3.96
N GLN A 313 -16.67 10.99 3.43
CA GLN A 313 -15.45 10.21 3.16
C GLN A 313 -15.00 9.46 4.42
N ARG A 314 -14.95 10.14 5.58
CA ARG A 314 -14.60 9.54 6.86
C ARG A 314 -15.54 8.40 7.25
N ASN A 315 -16.87 8.58 7.15
CA ASN A 315 -17.82 7.53 7.51
C ASN A 315 -17.71 6.32 6.58
N ILE A 316 -17.45 6.53 5.28
CA ILE A 316 -17.21 5.44 4.33
C ILE A 316 -15.97 4.63 4.73
N ILE A 317 -14.83 5.29 4.96
CA ILE A 317 -13.60 4.59 5.38
C ILE A 317 -13.78 3.89 6.74
N ARG A 318 -14.59 4.45 7.65
CA ARG A 318 -14.98 3.78 8.90
C ARG A 318 -15.75 2.49 8.67
N ILE A 319 -16.74 2.49 7.77
CA ILE A 319 -17.50 1.29 7.40
C ILE A 319 -16.56 0.23 6.84
N ILE A 320 -15.67 0.60 5.89
CA ILE A 320 -14.69 -0.32 5.32
C ILE A 320 -13.76 -0.89 6.38
N GLY A 321 -13.29 -0.06 7.33
CA GLY A 321 -12.46 -0.52 8.44
C GLY A 321 -13.16 -1.48 9.40
N ASN A 322 -14.48 -1.35 9.57
CA ASN A 322 -15.28 -2.29 10.35
C ASN A 322 -15.49 -3.60 9.60
N MET A 323 -15.81 -3.55 8.31
CA MET A 323 -15.92 -4.74 7.45
C MET A 323 -14.59 -5.50 7.36
N ALA A 324 -13.45 -4.79 7.38
CA ALA A 324 -12.11 -5.38 7.37
C ALA A 324 -11.77 -6.21 8.61
N LEU A 325 -12.54 -6.11 9.71
CA LEU A 325 -12.38 -7.01 10.86
C LEU A 325 -12.73 -8.47 10.52
N ASP A 326 -13.59 -8.65 9.53
CA ASP A 326 -14.03 -9.96 9.06
C ASP A 326 -13.15 -10.44 7.91
N GLU A 327 -12.36 -11.46 8.18
CA GLU A 327 -11.41 -12.04 7.22
C GLU A 327 -12.09 -12.63 5.99
N ARG A 328 -13.36 -13.05 6.12
CA ARG A 328 -14.15 -13.59 5.00
C ARG A 328 -14.39 -12.54 3.92
N LEU A 329 -14.45 -11.26 4.30
CA LEU A 329 -14.74 -10.14 3.41
C LEU A 329 -13.48 -9.52 2.80
N HIS A 330 -12.28 -9.91 3.22
CA HIS A 330 -11.02 -9.32 2.74
C HIS A 330 -10.90 -9.40 1.22
N SER A 331 -11.21 -10.56 0.64
CA SER A 331 -11.19 -10.74 -0.80
C SER A 331 -12.16 -9.79 -1.50
N SER A 332 -13.40 -9.67 -1.03
CA SER A 332 -14.40 -8.77 -1.62
C SER A 332 -13.99 -7.30 -1.51
N ILE A 333 -13.41 -6.88 -0.37
CA ILE A 333 -12.90 -5.51 -0.16
C ILE A 333 -11.76 -5.20 -1.14
N VAL A 334 -10.82 -6.14 -1.32
CA VAL A 334 -9.69 -5.98 -2.24
C VAL A 334 -10.17 -5.93 -3.70
N HIS A 335 -11.04 -6.85 -4.12
CA HIS A 335 -11.57 -6.87 -5.49
C HIS A 335 -12.45 -5.66 -5.82
N ALA A 336 -13.15 -5.11 -4.82
CA ALA A 336 -13.86 -3.84 -4.98
C ALA A 336 -12.91 -2.64 -5.11
N GLY A 337 -11.59 -2.81 -5.00
CA GLY A 337 -10.61 -1.75 -5.21
C GLY A 337 -10.41 -0.82 -4.00
N TRP A 338 -10.77 -1.25 -2.79
CA TRP A 338 -10.61 -0.40 -1.60
C TRP A 338 -9.15 -0.25 -1.16
N VAL A 339 -8.25 -1.18 -1.49
CA VAL A 339 -6.82 -1.08 -1.09
C VAL A 339 -6.16 0.15 -1.71
N SER A 340 -6.46 0.48 -2.97
CA SER A 340 -5.91 1.68 -3.63
C SER A 340 -6.41 2.96 -2.98
N VAL A 341 -7.72 3.01 -2.68
CA VAL A 341 -8.35 4.12 -1.96
C VAL A 341 -7.75 4.27 -0.55
N LEU A 342 -7.57 3.17 0.18
CA LEU A 342 -6.97 3.20 1.52
C LEU A 342 -5.51 3.66 1.48
N ALA A 343 -4.71 3.23 0.50
CA ALA A 343 -3.34 3.68 0.31
C ALA A 343 -3.25 5.19 0.00
N GLU A 344 -4.22 5.73 -0.75
CA GLU A 344 -4.35 7.17 -0.97
C GLU A 344 -4.74 7.91 0.32
N VAL A 345 -5.76 7.43 1.05
CA VAL A 345 -6.25 8.06 2.30
C VAL A 345 -5.20 8.03 3.41
N MET A 346 -4.30 7.04 3.42
CA MET A 346 -3.14 7.01 4.31
C MET A 346 -2.27 8.26 4.19
N LYS A 347 -2.23 8.89 3.02
CA LYS A 347 -1.48 10.12 2.74
C LYS A 347 -2.28 11.40 3.03
N SER A 348 -3.53 11.29 3.49
CA SER A 348 -4.37 12.45 3.80
C SER A 348 -3.75 13.31 4.92
N PRO A 349 -3.74 14.64 4.78
CA PRO A 349 -3.29 15.55 5.84
C PRO A 349 -4.25 15.58 7.04
N HIS A 350 -5.44 14.98 6.92
CA HIS A 350 -6.38 14.85 8.02
C HIS A 350 -6.09 13.59 8.83
N VAL A 351 -5.56 13.78 10.05
CA VAL A 351 -5.15 12.68 10.93
C VAL A 351 -6.24 11.63 11.18
N ILE A 352 -7.51 12.04 11.28
CA ILE A 352 -8.64 11.14 11.54
C ILE A 352 -8.86 10.20 10.34
N GLN A 353 -8.82 10.74 9.12
CA GLN A 353 -9.03 9.94 7.90
C GLN A 353 -7.87 8.96 7.70
N SER A 354 -6.62 9.42 7.80
CA SER A 354 -5.45 8.55 7.67
C SER A 354 -5.40 7.49 8.77
N SER A 355 -5.85 7.79 9.99
CA SER A 355 -5.92 6.79 11.06
C SER A 355 -6.99 5.72 10.80
N HIS A 356 -8.18 6.07 10.30
CA HIS A 356 -9.16 5.06 9.91
C HIS A 356 -8.68 4.19 8.73
N ALA A 357 -7.96 4.76 7.77
CA ALA A 357 -7.36 3.99 6.68
C ALA A 357 -6.26 3.04 7.19
N SER A 358 -5.42 3.52 8.11
CA SER A 358 -4.38 2.72 8.78
C SER A 358 -5.00 1.53 9.52
N ARG A 359 -6.07 1.77 10.27
CA ARG A 359 -6.84 0.72 10.97
C ARG A 359 -7.40 -0.31 9.99
N ALA A 360 -8.03 0.14 8.90
CA ALA A 360 -8.58 -0.75 7.88
C ALA A 360 -7.48 -1.62 7.24
N LEU A 361 -6.37 -1.03 6.81
CA LEU A 361 -5.24 -1.76 6.24
C LEU A 361 -4.59 -2.73 7.25
N ALA A 362 -4.46 -2.34 8.52
CA ALA A 362 -3.95 -3.23 9.56
C ALA A 362 -4.87 -4.45 9.78
N ASN A 363 -6.18 -4.26 9.74
CA ASN A 363 -7.15 -5.35 9.83
C ASN A 363 -7.11 -6.27 8.60
N LEU A 364 -6.91 -5.72 7.40
CA LEU A 364 -6.69 -6.50 6.16
C LEU A 364 -5.36 -7.28 6.17
N ASP A 365 -4.35 -6.79 6.88
CA ASP A 365 -3.01 -7.37 6.86
C ASP A 365 -2.83 -8.52 7.85
N ARG A 366 -3.29 -9.73 7.47
CA ARG A 366 -3.09 -10.95 8.26
C ARG A 366 -1.69 -11.57 8.11
N ASP A 367 -0.83 -11.00 7.27
CA ASP A 367 0.56 -11.47 7.10
C ASP A 367 1.47 -10.96 8.23
N THR A 368 1.22 -9.70 8.66
CA THR A 368 2.02 -9.07 9.73
C THR A 368 1.24 -8.81 11.03
N VAL A 369 -0.07 -8.60 10.98
CA VAL A 369 -0.87 -8.23 12.14
C VAL A 369 -1.74 -9.40 12.57
N GLN A 370 -1.64 -9.78 13.83
CA GLN A 370 -2.50 -10.82 14.42
C GLN A 370 -3.71 -10.18 15.12
N GLU A 371 -3.52 -9.01 15.69
CA GLU A 371 -4.53 -8.26 16.40
C GLU A 371 -5.63 -7.75 15.47
N LYS A 372 -6.79 -7.47 16.06
CA LYS A 372 -7.96 -6.90 15.39
C LYS A 372 -8.31 -5.59 16.07
N TYR A 373 -8.49 -4.54 15.28
CA TYR A 373 -8.72 -3.18 15.76
C TYR A 373 -10.16 -2.74 15.48
N PRO A 374 -11.08 -2.85 16.47
CA PRO A 374 -12.48 -2.47 16.29
C PRO A 374 -12.66 -0.96 16.09
N ASP A 375 -13.89 -0.53 15.77
CA ASP A 375 -14.19 0.92 15.70
C ASP A 375 -13.89 1.59 17.04
N GLY A 376 -13.34 2.80 17.01
CA GLY A 376 -12.86 3.51 18.20
C GLY A 376 -11.45 3.14 18.67
N VAL A 377 -10.82 2.08 18.12
CA VAL A 377 -9.41 1.76 18.40
C VAL A 377 -8.54 2.28 17.27
N TYR A 378 -7.66 3.23 17.60
CA TYR A 378 -6.79 3.93 16.67
C TYR A 378 -5.33 3.50 16.84
N VAL A 379 -4.76 2.87 15.82
CA VAL A 379 -3.33 2.56 15.76
C VAL A 379 -2.58 3.82 15.34
N LEU A 380 -1.91 4.45 16.31
CA LEU A 380 -1.11 5.65 16.07
C LEU A 380 0.28 5.29 15.57
N HIS A 381 0.88 4.20 16.08
CA HIS A 381 2.17 3.69 15.66
C HIS A 381 2.29 2.18 15.97
N PRO A 382 2.91 1.34 15.11
CA PRO A 382 3.34 1.64 13.74
C PRO A 382 2.16 1.63 12.76
N GLN A 383 2.07 2.67 11.92
CA GLN A 383 1.06 2.72 10.85
C GLN A 383 1.43 1.86 9.64
N TYR A 384 2.74 1.70 9.42
CA TYR A 384 3.35 0.95 8.32
C TYR A 384 3.91 -0.39 8.82
N ARG A 385 4.21 -1.32 7.91
CA ARG A 385 4.96 -2.53 8.24
C ARG A 385 6.36 -2.14 8.72
N SER A 386 6.84 -2.83 9.75
CA SER A 386 8.20 -2.67 10.28
C SER A 386 8.76 -4.04 10.63
N SER A 387 10.06 -4.23 10.39
CA SER A 387 10.81 -5.40 10.87
C SER A 387 11.24 -5.27 12.32
N GLN A 388 11.12 -4.07 12.91
CA GLN A 388 11.46 -3.86 14.31
C GLN A 388 10.41 -4.52 15.22
N PRO A 389 10.84 -5.34 16.19
CA PRO A 389 9.91 -5.97 17.12
C PRO A 389 9.31 -4.93 18.06
N ILE A 390 8.02 -5.05 18.34
CA ILE A 390 7.34 -4.24 19.34
C ILE A 390 7.86 -4.64 20.73
N ARG A 391 8.38 -3.68 21.48
CA ARG A 391 8.93 -3.88 22.82
C ARG A 391 7.93 -3.61 23.94
N ALA A 392 6.99 -2.71 23.71
CA ALA A 392 5.94 -2.38 24.66
C ALA A 392 4.73 -1.76 23.95
N ASP A 393 3.58 -1.88 24.59
CA ASP A 393 2.34 -1.24 24.19
C ASP A 393 2.06 -0.02 25.07
N VAL A 394 1.69 1.09 24.44
CA VAL A 394 1.27 2.30 25.14
C VAL A 394 -0.16 2.63 24.73
N LEU A 395 -1.04 2.65 25.73
CA LEU A 395 -2.46 2.90 25.57
C LEU A 395 -2.80 4.33 26.00
N PHE A 396 -3.32 5.12 25.07
CA PHE A 396 -3.83 6.46 25.32
C PHE A 396 -5.35 6.43 25.49
N VAL A 397 -5.80 6.84 26.66
CA VAL A 397 -7.23 6.91 27.04
C VAL A 397 -7.56 8.36 27.34
N HIS A 398 -8.45 8.96 26.55
CA HIS A 398 -8.77 10.38 26.71
C HIS A 398 -9.61 10.69 27.97
N GLY A 399 -9.68 11.97 28.35
CA GLY A 399 -10.54 12.42 29.44
C GLY A 399 -11.98 12.73 29.01
N LEU A 400 -12.77 13.27 29.95
CA LEU A 400 -14.18 13.66 29.76
C LEU A 400 -14.36 14.61 28.57
N LEU A 401 -15.37 14.36 27.73
CA LEU A 401 -15.66 15.12 26.50
C LEU A 401 -14.50 15.15 25.49
N GLY A 402 -13.47 14.34 25.73
CA GLY A 402 -12.31 14.18 24.86
C GLY A 402 -12.60 13.27 23.67
N ALA A 403 -11.58 13.11 22.85
CA ALA A 403 -11.48 12.09 21.81
C ALA A 403 -10.00 11.85 21.49
N ALA A 404 -9.68 10.76 20.79
CA ALA A 404 -8.30 10.42 20.41
C ALA A 404 -7.56 11.60 19.73
N PHE A 405 -8.21 12.26 18.76
CA PHE A 405 -7.62 13.38 18.02
C PHE A 405 -8.04 14.77 18.50
N LYS A 406 -8.70 14.85 19.67
CA LYS A 406 -9.02 16.14 20.32
C LYS A 406 -8.15 16.37 21.54
N THR A 407 -7.85 15.32 22.29
CA THR A 407 -7.13 15.38 23.57
C THR A 407 -5.63 15.44 23.35
N TRP A 408 -5.12 14.69 22.39
CA TRP A 408 -3.68 14.49 22.19
C TRP A 408 -3.11 15.35 21.06
N ARG A 409 -3.60 16.58 20.89
CA ARG A 409 -3.17 17.49 19.82
C ARG A 409 -2.66 18.82 20.39
N GLN A 410 -1.87 19.54 19.60
CA GLN A 410 -1.52 20.92 19.92
C GLN A 410 -2.72 21.86 19.71
N GLN A 411 -2.65 23.04 20.33
CA GLN A 411 -3.63 24.10 20.13
C GLN A 411 -3.58 24.59 18.68
N ASP A 412 -4.75 24.81 18.07
CA ASP A 412 -4.82 25.33 16.71
C ASP A 412 -4.18 26.71 16.64
N ILE A 413 -3.32 26.92 15.64
CA ILE A 413 -2.69 28.22 15.37
C ILE A 413 -3.78 29.13 14.77
N ASP A 414 -4.02 30.29 15.39
CA ASP A 414 -4.97 31.27 14.88
C ASP A 414 -4.33 32.06 13.73
N ARG A 415 -4.58 31.59 12.49
CA ARG A 415 -4.00 32.14 11.26
C ARG A 415 -4.35 33.62 11.00
N CYS A 416 -5.26 34.21 11.78
CA CYS A 416 -5.59 35.63 11.69
C CYS A 416 -4.60 36.55 12.43
N LEU A 417 -3.83 36.05 13.40
CA LEU A 417 -2.98 36.87 14.28
C LEU A 417 -1.47 36.78 13.97
N ASP A 418 -1.01 35.68 13.37
CA ASP A 418 0.42 35.44 13.17
C ASP A 418 0.84 35.62 11.70
N LYS A 419 1.07 36.88 11.30
CA LYS A 419 1.74 37.23 10.02
C LYS A 419 3.27 37.19 10.09
N ASN A 420 3.86 36.94 11.26
CA ASN A 420 5.30 37.09 11.52
C ASN A 420 6.00 35.79 12.01
N GLY A 421 5.65 34.61 11.47
CA GLY A 421 6.23 33.37 11.98
C GLY A 421 6.26 32.23 10.97
N SER A 422 7.00 32.38 9.88
CA SER A 422 7.36 31.28 8.97
C SER A 422 8.23 30.19 9.62
N GLU A 423 8.60 30.35 10.90
CA GLU A 423 9.50 29.46 11.64
C GLU A 423 8.75 28.41 12.50
N GLY A 424 7.41 28.39 12.51
CA GLY A 424 6.61 27.53 13.42
C GLY A 424 5.71 26.48 12.76
N GLU A 425 5.56 26.44 11.43
CA GLU A 425 4.70 25.42 10.77
C GLU A 425 5.35 24.03 10.70
N GLU A 426 6.69 23.92 10.78
CA GLU A 426 7.40 22.64 10.64
C GLU A 426 7.25 21.71 11.86
N ASP A 427 7.04 22.27 13.06
CA ASP A 427 6.93 21.51 14.32
C ASP A 427 5.46 21.28 14.79
N TYR A 428 4.47 21.70 14.00
CA TYR A 428 3.07 21.54 14.38
C TYR A 428 2.61 20.07 14.34
N SER A 429 1.96 19.62 15.39
CA SER A 429 1.43 18.26 15.51
C SER A 429 -0.06 18.20 15.76
N GLN A 430 -0.79 17.59 14.81
CA GLN A 430 -2.20 17.23 14.98
C GLN A 430 -2.42 16.09 15.99
N CYS A 431 -1.38 15.33 16.32
CA CYS A 431 -1.44 14.22 17.27
C CYS A 431 -0.01 13.92 17.78
N TRP A 432 0.35 14.47 18.94
CA TRP A 432 1.72 14.35 19.44
C TRP A 432 2.16 12.90 19.75
N PRO A 433 1.29 11.97 20.21
CA PRO A 433 1.71 10.58 20.40
C PRO A 433 2.04 9.87 19.08
N LYS A 434 1.35 10.25 17.99
CA LYS A 434 1.59 9.71 16.65
C LYS A 434 2.87 10.24 16.02
N THR A 435 3.32 11.42 16.41
CA THR A 435 4.42 12.14 15.75
C THR A 435 5.68 12.07 16.60
N TRP A 436 5.69 12.76 17.75
CA TRP A 436 6.84 12.89 18.62
C TRP A 436 7.18 11.57 19.32
N LEU A 437 6.23 10.97 20.04
CA LEU A 437 6.49 9.74 20.80
C LEU A 437 6.83 8.55 19.88
N ALA A 438 6.18 8.48 18.71
CA ALA A 438 6.49 7.46 17.71
C ALA A 438 7.92 7.61 17.14
N SER A 439 8.39 8.86 16.97
CA SER A 439 9.75 9.18 16.52
C SER A 439 10.79 8.87 17.60
N ASP A 440 10.52 9.26 18.84
CA ASP A 440 11.43 9.05 19.97
C ASP A 440 11.57 7.56 20.32
N CYS A 441 10.47 6.79 20.19
CA CYS A 441 10.40 5.40 20.61
C CYS A 441 9.79 4.50 19.50
N PRO A 442 10.54 4.23 18.41
CA PRO A 442 10.02 3.54 17.22
C PRO A 442 9.65 2.07 17.47
N ALA A 443 10.16 1.45 18.54
CA ALA A 443 9.84 0.09 18.93
C ALA A 443 8.56 -0.04 19.79
N LEU A 444 7.82 1.05 20.02
CA LEU A 444 6.53 0.99 20.71
C LEU A 444 5.40 0.66 19.74
N ARG A 445 4.33 0.08 20.26
CA ARG A 445 3.01 0.15 19.64
C ARG A 445 2.16 1.13 20.43
N ILE A 446 1.73 2.19 19.77
CA ILE A 446 0.98 3.29 20.36
C ILE A 446 -0.46 3.19 19.86
N ILE A 447 -1.39 3.02 20.79
CA ILE A 447 -2.82 2.86 20.51
C ILE A 447 -3.58 3.92 21.28
N SER A 448 -4.54 4.58 20.63
CA SER A 448 -5.53 5.41 21.33
C SER A 448 -6.88 4.71 21.28
N VAL A 449 -7.59 4.70 22.39
CA VAL A 449 -8.96 4.20 22.47
C VAL A 449 -9.91 5.37 22.66
N GLU A 450 -10.89 5.46 21.78
CA GLU A 450 -12.05 6.32 21.93
C GLU A 450 -13.11 5.55 22.70
N TYR A 451 -13.57 6.17 23.77
CA TYR A 451 -14.65 5.66 24.60
C TYR A 451 -15.54 6.82 24.99
N ASP A 452 -16.82 6.54 25.14
CA ASP A 452 -17.79 7.58 25.37
C ASP A 452 -17.67 8.08 26.81
N THR A 453 -17.41 9.38 26.95
CA THR A 453 -17.29 10.05 28.24
C THR A 453 -18.14 11.30 28.26
N HIS A 454 -19.11 11.29 29.16
CA HIS A 454 -20.03 12.40 29.34
C HIS A 454 -20.09 12.76 30.83
N LEU A 455 -20.18 14.05 31.13
CA LEU A 455 -20.43 14.55 32.49
C LEU A 455 -21.85 14.20 32.98
N SER A 456 -22.75 14.00 32.02
CA SER A 456 -24.18 13.68 32.21
C SER A 456 -24.70 13.02 30.94
N ASP A 457 -25.72 12.16 31.05
CA ASP A 457 -26.29 11.39 29.94
C ASP A 457 -26.95 12.24 28.84
N TRP A 458 -27.08 13.55 29.06
CA TRP A 458 -27.65 14.51 28.10
C TRP A 458 -26.90 14.59 26.76
N LYS A 459 -25.65 14.11 26.70
CA LYS A 459 -24.80 14.14 25.52
C LYS A 459 -24.36 12.75 25.04
N ALA A 460 -25.11 11.71 25.40
CA ALA A 460 -24.82 10.35 24.98
C ALA A 460 -24.71 10.23 23.45
N THR A 461 -23.76 9.43 22.99
CA THR A 461 -23.51 9.09 21.58
C THR A 461 -24.71 8.41 20.93
N CYS A 462 -25.49 7.74 21.77
CA CYS A 462 -26.79 7.22 21.48
C CYS A 462 -27.86 8.14 22.07
N PRO A 463 -28.60 8.89 21.25
CA PRO A 463 -29.61 9.83 21.77
C PRO A 463 -30.72 9.16 22.60
N VAL A 464 -30.87 7.83 22.47
CA VAL A 464 -31.81 7.02 23.27
C VAL A 464 -31.35 6.84 24.72
N GLU A 465 -30.04 6.89 25.00
CA GLU A 465 -29.53 6.79 26.37
C GLU A 465 -29.86 8.03 27.20
N ALA A 466 -30.07 9.19 26.56
CA ALA A 466 -30.51 10.41 27.23
C ALA A 466 -31.98 10.40 27.67
N HIS A 467 -32.74 9.34 27.38
CA HIS A 467 -34.19 9.22 27.67
C HIS A 467 -34.52 8.07 28.64
N ARG A 468 -33.51 7.44 29.23
CA ARG A 468 -33.64 6.54 30.38
C ARG A 468 -33.23 7.27 31.65
#